data_AF-A0A950KQR4-F1
#
_entry.id   AF-A0A950KQR4-F1
#
_cell.length_a   1.000
_cell.length_b   1.000
_cell.length_c   1.000
_cell.angle_alpha   90.00
_cell.angle_beta   90.00
_cell.angle_gamma   90.00
#
_symmetry.space_group_name_H-M   'P 1'
#
loop_
_entity.id
_entity.type
_entity.pdbx_description
1 polymer ?
#
loop_
_entity_poly.entity_id
_entity_poly.type
_entity_poly.pdbx_seq_one_letter_code
_entity_poly.pdbx_strand_id
1 'polypeptide(L)'
;MATIVEHRKHPANTLTARSIKATLVPAADEILALSAPDGQPRCIVRINIAERTVVADLNAKSVRKAIATIRANGPEACAVVLQGKLQPDNTLAEAGLTVQLKAKAEAAHQNGTRE
;
A
#
# COMPACT_ATOMS: atom_id res chain seq x y z
N MET A 1 -28.70 -27.40 -1.28
CA MET A 1 -29.53 -26.26 -1.73
C MET A 1 -29.07 -25.03 -0.99
N ALA A 2 -28.43 -24.07 -1.66
CA ALA A 2 -27.87 -22.88 -1.03
C ALA A 2 -28.96 -21.81 -0.87
N THR A 3 -29.20 -21.38 0.36
CA THR A 3 -30.11 -20.29 0.69
C THR A 3 -29.49 -18.97 0.24
N ILE A 4 -30.04 -18.38 -0.81
CA ILE A 4 -29.73 -17.02 -1.25
C ILE A 4 -30.35 -16.09 -0.21
N VAL A 5 -29.52 -15.38 0.54
CA VAL A 5 -29.99 -14.36 1.48
C VAL A 5 -30.44 -13.16 0.66
N GLU A 6 -31.75 -13.06 0.46
CA GLU A 6 -32.39 -11.97 -0.26
C GLU A 6 -32.24 -10.67 0.56
N HIS A 7 -31.29 -9.82 0.16
CA HIS A 7 -31.12 -8.50 0.77
C HIS A 7 -32.36 -7.64 0.46
N ARG A 8 -33.24 -7.49 1.46
CA ARG A 8 -34.39 -6.57 1.39
C ARG A 8 -33.92 -5.18 0.94
N LYS A 9 -34.49 -4.75 -0.18
CA LYS A 9 -34.35 -3.43 -0.81
C LYS A 9 -34.76 -2.33 0.19
N HIS A 10 -33.79 -1.63 0.78
CA HIS A 10 -34.01 -0.36 1.47
C HIS A 10 -33.80 0.79 0.46
N PRO A 11 -34.86 1.43 -0.08
CA PRO A 11 -34.75 2.39 -1.16
C PRO A 11 -34.42 3.82 -0.68
N ALA A 12 -33.45 4.01 0.23
CA ALA A 12 -33.03 5.34 0.68
C ALA A 12 -31.62 5.47 1.29
N ASN A 13 -30.72 4.49 1.11
CA ASN A 13 -29.33 4.58 1.64
C ASN A 13 -28.27 4.58 0.53
N THR A 14 -28.61 5.13 -0.64
CA THR A 14 -27.66 5.29 -1.75
C THR A 14 -27.06 6.68 -1.71
N LEU A 15 -25.74 6.76 -1.56
CA LEU A 15 -24.99 8.01 -1.65
C LEU A 15 -24.09 7.96 -2.90
N THR A 16 -24.04 9.06 -3.63
CA THR A 16 -23.14 9.21 -4.77
C THR A 16 -21.82 9.80 -4.28
N ALA A 17 -20.71 9.15 -4.60
CA ALA A 17 -19.36 9.64 -4.32
C ALA A 17 -18.66 10.03 -5.63
N ARG A 18 -17.77 11.02 -5.56
CA ARG A 18 -16.99 11.48 -6.73
C ARG A 18 -15.80 10.57 -7.06
N SER A 19 -15.25 9.86 -6.08
CA SER A 19 -14.07 9.02 -6.27
C SER A 19 -13.91 8.04 -5.12
N ILE A 20 -13.32 6.87 -5.39
CA ILE A 20 -12.88 5.93 -4.37
C ILE A 20 -11.40 6.20 -4.09
N LYS A 21 -11.04 6.48 -2.84
CA LYS A 21 -9.64 6.54 -2.42
C LYS A 21 -9.23 5.17 -1.88
N ALA A 22 -8.31 4.50 -2.55
CA ALA A 22 -7.81 3.19 -2.13
C ALA A 22 -6.42 3.34 -1.51
N THR A 23 -6.18 2.55 -0.45
CA THR A 23 -4.88 2.41 0.21
C THR A 23 -4.46 0.95 0.10
N LEU A 24 -3.25 0.72 -0.38
CA LEU A 24 -2.59 -0.57 -0.51
C LEU A 24 -1.34 -0.58 0.36
N VAL A 25 -1.08 -1.70 1.01
CA VAL A 25 0.05 -1.87 1.93
C VAL A 25 0.91 -3.04 1.43
N PRO A 26 1.75 -2.81 0.39
CA PRO A 26 2.63 -3.85 -0.11
C PRO A 26 3.73 -4.19 0.90
N ALA A 27 4.27 -5.41 0.81
CA ALA A 27 5.46 -5.78 1.58
C ALA A 27 6.66 -4.92 1.16
N ALA A 28 7.53 -4.58 2.11
CA ALA A 28 8.71 -3.77 1.84
C ALA A 28 9.71 -4.49 0.90
N ASP A 29 9.80 -5.81 1.00
CA ASP A 29 10.65 -6.64 0.15
C ASP A 29 10.24 -6.59 -1.34
N GLU A 30 8.94 -6.56 -1.62
CA GLU A 30 8.40 -6.42 -2.98
C GLU A 30 8.78 -5.06 -3.61
N ILE A 31 8.91 -4.01 -2.78
CA ILE A 31 9.37 -2.70 -3.26
C ILE A 31 10.85 -2.73 -3.64
N LEU A 32 11.67 -3.54 -2.97
CA LEU A 32 13.09 -3.68 -3.32
C LEU A 32 13.31 -4.38 -4.66
N ALA A 33 12.37 -5.23 -5.08
CA ALA A 33 12.37 -5.88 -6.38
C ALA A 33 12.01 -4.93 -7.53
N LEU A 34 11.43 -3.76 -7.24
CA LEU A 34 11.11 -2.77 -8.25
C LEU A 34 12.39 -2.13 -8.81
N SER A 35 12.48 -2.12 -10.14
CA SER A 35 13.46 -1.31 -10.85
C SER A 35 12.81 0.03 -11.17
N ALA A 36 13.29 1.11 -10.56
CA ALA A 36 12.95 2.47 -10.97
C ALA A 36 13.99 2.91 -12.01
N PRO A 37 13.68 2.85 -13.33
CA PRO A 37 14.63 3.21 -14.37
C PRO A 37 15.07 4.67 -14.19
N ASP A 38 16.38 4.89 -14.19
CA ASP A 38 16.94 6.23 -14.05
C ASP A 38 16.62 7.06 -15.31
N GLY A 39 16.18 8.30 -15.11
CA GLY A 39 15.76 9.20 -16.19
C GLY A 39 14.26 9.15 -16.59
N GLN A 40 13.47 8.17 -16.13
CA GLN A 40 12.02 8.19 -16.37
C GLN A 40 11.27 8.96 -15.27
N PRO A 41 10.29 9.82 -15.60
CA PRO A 41 9.53 10.57 -14.60
C PRO A 41 8.50 9.69 -13.87
N ARG A 42 8.04 8.61 -14.50
CA ARG A 42 6.95 7.75 -14.04
C ARG A 42 7.28 6.28 -14.18
N CYS A 43 6.71 5.46 -13.30
CA CYS A 43 6.91 4.02 -13.21
C CYS A 43 5.54 3.36 -13.03
N ILE A 44 5.18 2.48 -13.96
CA ILE A 44 3.93 1.71 -13.88
C ILE A 44 4.20 0.46 -13.04
N VAL A 45 3.44 0.30 -11.96
CA VAL A 45 3.55 -0.85 -11.06
C VAL A 45 2.24 -1.63 -11.07
N ARG A 46 2.32 -2.94 -11.32
CA ARG A 46 1.17 -3.85 -11.22
C ARG A 46 1.17 -4.48 -9.84
N ILE A 47 0.04 -4.40 -9.15
CA ILE A 47 -0.13 -4.85 -7.77
C ILE A 47 -1.24 -5.90 -7.78
N ASN A 48 -0.91 -7.12 -7.37
CA ASN A 48 -1.88 -8.21 -7.29
C ASN A 48 -2.37 -8.34 -5.85
N ILE A 49 -3.69 -8.39 -5.67
CA ILE A 49 -4.37 -8.59 -4.40
C ILE A 49 -5.38 -9.71 -4.59
N ALA A 50 -5.03 -10.93 -4.14
CA ALA A 50 -5.81 -12.13 -4.42
C ALA A 50 -6.16 -12.23 -5.94
N GLU A 51 -7.44 -12.24 -6.30
CA GLU A 51 -7.90 -12.34 -7.69
C GLU A 51 -7.98 -10.99 -8.42
N ARG A 52 -7.53 -9.90 -7.81
CA ARG A 52 -7.59 -8.54 -8.37
C ARG A 52 -6.22 -8.01 -8.73
N THR A 53 -6.08 -7.47 -9.93
CA THR A 53 -4.90 -6.68 -10.34
C THR A 53 -5.24 -5.20 -10.34
N VAL A 54 -4.40 -4.40 -9.69
CA VAL A 54 -4.46 -2.93 -9.70
C VAL A 54 -3.19 -2.41 -10.38
N VAL A 55 -3.33 -1.41 -11.24
CA VAL A 55 -2.20 -0.77 -11.92
C VAL A 55 -2.00 0.62 -11.34
N ALA A 56 -0.84 0.92 -10.76
CA ALA A 56 -0.53 2.23 -10.21
C ALA A 56 0.52 2.94 -11.08
N ASP A 57 0.26 4.20 -11.41
CA ASP A 57 1.24 5.09 -12.01
C ASP A 57 1.91 5.92 -10.91
N LEU A 58 3.17 5.59 -10.61
CA LEU A 58 3.95 6.19 -9.54
C LEU A 58 5.02 7.12 -10.09
N ASN A 59 5.32 8.18 -9.34
CA ASN A 59 6.49 9.00 -9.62
C ASN A 59 7.78 8.19 -9.35
N ALA A 60 8.68 8.11 -10.33
CA ALA A 60 9.92 7.36 -10.20
C ALA A 60 10.81 7.88 -9.05
N LYS A 61 10.74 9.18 -8.73
CA LYS A 61 11.43 9.79 -7.58
C LYS A 61 10.93 9.22 -6.25
N SER A 62 9.61 9.03 -6.09
CA SER A 62 9.07 8.44 -4.85
C SER A 62 9.44 6.96 -4.72
N VAL A 63 9.46 6.22 -5.83
CA VAL A 63 9.91 4.81 -5.84
C VAL A 63 11.40 4.72 -5.44
N ARG A 64 12.27 5.54 -6.03
CA ARG A 64 13.70 5.58 -5.66
C ARG A 64 13.92 5.92 -4.18
N LYS A 65 13.19 6.92 -3.67
CA LYS A 65 13.25 7.27 -2.23
C LYS A 65 12.79 6.10 -1.36
N ALA A 66 11.71 5.43 -1.72
CA ALA A 66 11.21 4.26 -0.99
C ALA A 66 12.25 3.15 -0.93
N ILE A 67 12.83 2.78 -2.08
CA ILE A 67 13.90 1.77 -2.17
C ILE A 67 15.10 2.17 -1.30
N ALA A 68 15.55 3.43 -1.37
CA ALA A 68 16.67 3.90 -0.57
C ALA A 68 16.39 3.83 0.95
N THR A 69 15.20 4.24 1.39
CA THR A 69 14.79 4.16 2.80
C THR A 69 14.74 2.71 3.29
N ILE A 70 14.17 1.80 2.51
CA ILE A 70 14.07 0.38 2.86
C ILE A 70 15.46 -0.27 2.93
N ARG A 71 16.35 0.03 1.97
CA ARG A 71 17.75 -0.45 2.00
C ARG A 71 18.52 0.05 3.22
N ALA A 72 18.26 1.27 3.67
CA ALA A 72 18.98 1.88 4.80
C ALA A 72 18.53 1.33 6.16
N ASN A 73 17.25 0.97 6.33
CA ASN A 73 16.69 0.58 7.64
C ASN A 73 16.36 -0.91 7.75
N GLY A 74 16.33 -1.61 6.62
CA GLY A 74 15.84 -2.98 6.51
C GLY A 74 14.32 -3.04 6.26
N PRO A 75 13.84 -4.04 5.50
CA PRO A 75 12.43 -4.18 5.14
C PRO A 75 11.49 -4.37 6.35
N GLU A 76 11.94 -5.05 7.40
CA GLU A 76 11.10 -5.31 8.58
C GLU A 76 10.73 -4.05 9.35
N ALA A 77 11.66 -3.08 9.38
CA ALA A 77 11.49 -1.79 10.05
C ALA A 77 10.68 -0.78 9.21
N CYS A 78 10.29 -1.13 7.98
CA CYS A 78 9.57 -0.24 7.07
C CYS A 78 8.11 -0.70 6.89
N ALA A 79 7.19 0.26 6.89
CA ALA A 79 5.83 0.10 6.44
C ALA A 79 5.66 0.90 5.14
N VAL A 80 5.18 0.25 4.08
CA VAL A 80 4.97 0.90 2.79
C VAL A 80 3.50 1.16 2.60
N VAL A 81 3.16 2.39 2.22
CA VAL A 81 1.78 2.78 1.97
C VAL A 81 1.69 3.38 0.58
N LEU A 82 0.86 2.76 -0.26
CA LEU A 82 0.54 3.21 -1.60
C LEU A 82 -0.92 3.67 -1.62
N GLN A 83 -1.18 4.90 -2.01
CA GLN A 83 -2.52 5.50 -1.94
C GLN A 83 -2.85 6.23 -3.22
N GLY A 84 -4.10 6.18 -3.66
CA GLY A 84 -4.55 6.93 -4.83
C GLY A 84 -6.05 6.82 -5.07
N LYS A 85 -6.51 7.37 -6.18
CA LYS A 85 -7.90 7.28 -6.61
C LYS A 85 -8.07 6.07 -7.50
N LEU A 86 -8.91 5.13 -7.06
CA LEU A 86 -9.23 3.94 -7.83
C LEU A 86 -10.22 4.30 -8.94
N GLN A 87 -9.80 4.04 -10.17
CA GLN A 87 -10.59 4.21 -11.37
C GLN A 87 -11.35 2.91 -11.71
N PRO A 88 -12.41 2.98 -12.53
CA PRO A 88 -13.22 1.82 -12.90
C PRO A 88 -12.45 0.73 -13.66
N ASP A 89 -11.36 1.09 -14.33
CA ASP A 89 -10.45 0.20 -15.07
C ASP A 89 -9.41 -0.51 -14.18
N ASN A 90 -9.54 -0.39 -12.85
CA ASN A 90 -8.55 -0.85 -11.86
C ASN A 90 -7.20 -0.11 -11.90
N THR A 91 -7.17 1.09 -12.49
CA THR A 91 -6.00 1.97 -12.41
C THR A 91 -6.08 2.83 -11.15
N LEU A 92 -4.95 2.95 -10.43
CA LEU A 92 -4.79 3.87 -9.33
C LEU A 92 -4.19 5.18 -9.84
N ALA A 93 -5.07 6.16 -10.06
CA ALA A 93 -4.69 7.50 -10.47
C ALA A 93 -4.18 8.33 -9.28
N GLU A 94 -3.31 9.30 -9.56
CA GLU A 94 -2.69 10.16 -8.53
C GLU A 94 -2.05 9.34 -7.40
N ALA A 95 -1.45 8.20 -7.77
CA ALA A 95 -0.90 7.28 -6.81
C ALA A 95 0.38 7.85 -6.18
N GLY A 96 0.41 7.88 -4.86
CA GLY A 96 1.55 8.25 -4.04
C GLY A 96 2.11 7.03 -3.31
N LEU A 97 3.44 6.91 -3.29
CA LEU A 97 4.15 5.90 -2.52
C LEU A 97 4.89 6.58 -1.36
N THR A 98 4.63 6.10 -0.15
CA THR A 98 5.30 6.56 1.07
C THR A 98 5.84 5.38 1.86
N VAL A 99 6.98 5.58 2.50
CA VAL A 99 7.57 4.61 3.43
C VAL A 99 7.62 5.27 4.81
N GLN A 100 7.08 4.58 5.80
CA GLN A 100 7.09 5.00 7.19
C GLN A 100 7.97 4.02 7.96
N LEU A 101 8.86 4.53 8.80
CA LEU A 101 9.58 3.68 9.74
C LEU A 101 8.59 3.24 10.81
N LYS A 102 8.47 1.93 11.00
CA LYS A 102 7.79 1.40 12.18
C LYS A 102 8.62 1.87 13.37
N ALA A 103 7.99 2.59 14.31
CA ALA A 103 8.64 2.81 15.59
C ALA A 103 9.08 1.43 16.08
N LYS A 104 10.38 1.28 16.40
CA LYS A 104 10.82 0.08 17.11
C LYS A 104 9.96 0.02 18.35
N ALA A 105 9.06 -0.96 18.45
CA ALA A 105 8.60 -1.38 19.75
C ALA A 105 9.89 -1.77 20.47
N GLU A 106 10.30 -0.95 21.42
CA GLU A 106 11.47 -1.18 22.25
C GLU A 106 11.22 -2.47 23.02
N ALA A 107 11.62 -3.60 22.41
CA ALA A 107 11.63 -4.87 23.08
C ALA A 107 12.91 -4.93 23.93
N ALA A 108 12.70 -4.71 25.23
CA ALA A 108 13.48 -5.18 26.38
C ALA A 108 14.78 -4.44 26.73
N HIS A 109 14.87 -3.91 27.97
CA HIS A 109 15.64 -4.54 29.07
C HIS A 109 15.60 -3.71 30.38
N GLN A 110 14.96 -4.21 31.43
CA GLN A 110 15.58 -4.24 32.76
C GLN A 110 15.24 -5.58 33.42
N ASN A 111 16.24 -6.47 33.40
CA ASN A 111 16.27 -7.76 34.07
C ASN A 111 17.09 -7.59 35.36
N GLY A 112 16.65 -8.15 36.48
CA GLY A 112 17.54 -8.60 37.57
C GLY A 112 17.49 -7.88 38.94
N THR A 113 16.88 -8.57 39.91
CA THR A 113 17.47 -9.00 41.21
C THR A 113 17.80 -7.97 42.32
N ARG A 114 17.42 -8.36 43.56
CA ARG A 114 17.74 -7.86 44.93
C ARG A 114 16.66 -6.95 45.51
N GLU A 115 16.05 -7.21 46.68
CA GLU A 115 16.38 -8.00 47.89
C GLU A 115 15.11 -8.56 48.54
#